data_AF-A0A2V3PIS1-F1
#
_entry.id   AF-A0A2V3PIS1-F1
#
_cell.length_a   1.000
_cell.length_b   1.000
_cell.length_c   1.000
_cell.angle_alpha   90.00
_cell.angle_beta   90.00
_cell.angle_gamma   90.00
#
_symmetry.space_group_name_H-M   'P 1'
#
loop_
_entity.id
_entity.type
_entity.pdbx_description
1 polymer ?
#
loop_
_entity_poly.entity_id
_entity_poly.type
_entity_poly.pdbx_seq_one_letter_code
_entity_poly.pdbx_strand_id
1 'polypeptide(L)'
;MYFPGQKRETVFTKLFRKVKALAESFSRRYKLTKSVHIYISGQKEQLIIAPQYVDKSGLIIEQEECFVYEYPVNSTKLGEELFRCINLFYYKDENIRIEKDSDWPAFKHSKCKTMKAFMNEYILISVSSTNDGNIILKMEGHPYKDSLLTINSTISCYLGGTLSKKRADELGNRIFLVYEACLSKQFS
;
A
#
# COMPACT_ATOMS: atom_id res chain seq x y z
N MET A 1 9.33 -34.82 45.38
CA MET A 1 8.65 -33.64 44.78
C MET A 1 9.14 -33.49 43.36
N TYR A 2 8.28 -33.71 42.37
CA TYR A 2 8.56 -33.54 40.95
C TYR A 2 8.30 -32.07 40.58
N PHE A 3 9.31 -31.35 40.05
CA PHE A 3 9.11 -30.03 39.45
C PHE A 3 8.94 -30.18 37.93
N PRO A 4 7.78 -29.84 37.33
CA PRO A 4 7.63 -29.93 35.89
C PRO A 4 8.16 -28.68 35.19
N GLY A 5 9.08 -28.90 34.25
CA GLY A 5 9.08 -28.26 32.93
C GLY A 5 9.35 -26.76 32.84
N GLN A 6 10.60 -26.34 33.02
CA GLN A 6 11.07 -25.13 32.33
C GLN A 6 11.11 -25.43 30.82
N LYS A 7 10.08 -24.98 30.08
CA LYS A 7 10.10 -24.95 28.61
C LYS A 7 11.34 -24.18 28.17
N ARG A 8 12.32 -24.88 27.59
CA ARG A 8 13.48 -24.26 26.95
C ARG A 8 12.98 -23.44 25.76
N GLU A 9 12.91 -22.13 25.95
CA GLU A 9 12.75 -21.19 24.85
C GLU A 9 13.90 -21.40 23.85
N THR A 10 13.56 -21.65 22.59
CA THR A 10 14.55 -21.80 21.55
C THR A 10 15.17 -20.44 21.23
N VAL A 11 16.42 -20.43 20.79
CA VAL A 11 17.11 -19.20 20.34
C VAL A 11 16.27 -18.44 19.31
N PHE A 12 15.55 -19.19 18.47
CA PHE A 12 14.61 -18.67 17.47
C PHE A 12 13.43 -17.90 18.09
N THR A 13 12.84 -18.38 19.18
CA THR A 13 11.72 -17.68 19.85
C THR A 13 12.18 -16.40 20.53
N LYS A 14 13.39 -16.40 21.11
CA LYS A 14 13.99 -15.19 21.70
C LYS A 14 14.37 -14.16 20.63
N LEU A 15 14.91 -14.61 19.50
CA LEU A 15 15.25 -13.74 18.37
C LEU A 15 13.98 -13.11 17.78
N PHE A 16 12.94 -13.90 17.54
CA PHE A 16 11.66 -13.42 17.01
C PHE A 16 10.99 -12.41 17.94
N ARG A 17 10.99 -12.66 19.26
CA ARG A 17 10.50 -11.68 20.25
C ARG A 17 11.32 -10.39 20.25
N LYS A 18 12.65 -10.47 20.16
CA LYS A 18 13.51 -9.30 20.08
C LYS A 18 13.24 -8.48 18.82
N VAL A 19 13.12 -9.12 17.65
CA VAL A 19 12.80 -8.45 16.38
C VAL A 19 11.43 -7.78 16.45
N LYS A 20 10.41 -8.48 16.99
CA LYS A 20 9.08 -7.92 17.19
C LYS A 20 9.08 -6.73 18.16
N ALA A 21 9.76 -6.86 19.29
CA ALA A 21 9.87 -5.77 20.27
C ALA A 21 10.65 -4.57 19.72
N LEU A 22 11.67 -4.80 18.88
CA LEU A 22 12.41 -3.74 18.21
C LEU A 22 11.51 -3.00 17.22
N ALA A 23 10.77 -3.74 16.38
CA ALA A 23 9.81 -3.19 15.43
C ALA A 23 8.69 -2.39 16.12
N GLU A 24 8.15 -2.90 17.24
CA GLU A 24 7.15 -2.21 18.07
C GLU A 24 7.73 -0.99 18.80
N SER A 25 8.99 -1.01 19.23
CA SER A 25 9.64 0.15 19.85
C SER A 25 9.95 1.25 18.83
N PHE A 26 10.24 0.87 17.59
CA PHE A 26 10.49 1.80 16.48
C PHE A 26 9.19 2.43 15.97
N SER A 27 8.11 1.66 15.82
CA SER A 27 6.79 2.20 15.47
C SER A 27 6.22 3.15 16.54
N ARG A 28 6.70 3.05 17.79
CA ARG A 28 6.39 4.03 18.85
C ARG A 28 7.20 5.32 18.75
N ARG A 29 8.41 5.29 18.17
CA ARG A 29 9.24 6.48 17.97
C ARG A 29 8.92 7.23 16.68
N TYR A 30 8.52 6.51 15.64
CA TYR A 30 8.09 7.09 14.38
C TYR A 30 6.59 6.87 14.19
N LYS A 31 5.88 7.98 14.20
CA LYS A 31 4.47 8.10 13.89
C LYS A 31 4.27 7.87 12.39
N LEU A 32 4.15 6.59 12.01
CA LEU A 32 4.15 6.18 10.61
C LEU A 32 2.74 6.11 10.06
N THR A 33 2.39 7.08 9.21
CA THR A 33 1.26 6.99 8.29
C THR A 33 1.59 5.99 7.21
N LYS A 34 0.95 4.81 7.24
CA LYS A 34 1.17 3.77 6.24
C LYS A 34 0.60 4.21 4.90
N SER A 35 1.24 3.81 3.80
CA SER A 35 0.76 4.11 2.45
C SER A 35 1.02 2.98 1.47
N VAL A 36 0.24 2.98 0.39
CA VAL A 36 0.32 2.04 -0.72
C VAL A 36 -0.22 2.74 -1.98
N HIS A 37 0.40 2.48 -3.12
CA HIS A 37 -0.11 2.94 -4.41
C HIS A 37 -0.84 1.80 -5.13
N ILE A 38 -1.91 2.14 -5.82
CA ILE A 38 -2.63 1.23 -6.71
C ILE A 38 -2.68 1.86 -8.09
N TYR A 39 -2.19 1.13 -9.09
CA TYR A 39 -2.23 1.50 -10.49
C TYR A 39 -3.24 0.61 -11.20
N ILE A 40 -4.21 1.21 -11.88
CA ILE A 40 -5.26 0.48 -12.59
C ILE A 40 -5.27 0.91 -14.05
N SER A 41 -5.21 -0.07 -14.95
CA SER A 41 -5.35 0.15 -16.40
C SER A 41 -6.42 -0.77 -16.98
N GLY A 42 -7.52 -0.17 -17.44
CA GLY A 42 -8.52 -0.89 -18.23
C GLY A 42 -7.99 -1.32 -19.61
N GLN A 43 -7.05 -0.56 -20.20
CA GLN A 43 -6.47 -0.88 -21.52
C GLN A 43 -5.52 -2.08 -21.48
N LYS A 44 -4.80 -2.26 -20.36
CA LYS A 44 -3.89 -3.40 -20.14
C LYS A 44 -4.54 -4.55 -19.40
N GLU A 45 -5.80 -4.39 -18.97
CA GLU A 45 -6.50 -5.33 -18.09
C GLU A 45 -5.63 -5.71 -16.88
N GLN A 46 -4.96 -4.71 -16.31
CA GLN A 46 -3.95 -4.91 -15.27
C GLN A 46 -4.19 -3.97 -14.07
N LEU A 47 -4.02 -4.54 -12.88
CA LEU A 47 -3.96 -3.84 -11.61
C LEU A 47 -2.64 -4.13 -10.92
N ILE A 48 -1.94 -3.10 -10.46
CA ILE A 48 -0.67 -3.20 -9.73
C ILE A 48 -0.87 -2.56 -8.35
N ILE A 49 -0.58 -3.30 -7.28
CA ILE A 49 -0.50 -2.77 -5.92
C ILE A 49 0.97 -2.67 -5.54
N ALA A 50 1.44 -1.45 -5.27
CA ALA A 50 2.82 -1.14 -4.91
C ALA A 50 2.87 -0.73 -3.42
N PRO A 51 3.21 -1.65 -2.50
CA PRO A 51 3.50 -1.32 -1.11
C PRO A 51 4.62 -0.29 -1.03
N GLN A 52 4.60 0.53 0.01
CA GLN A 52 5.59 1.58 0.19
C GLN A 52 6.34 1.43 1.52
N TYR A 53 7.46 2.12 1.65
CA TYR A 53 8.17 2.32 2.90
C TYR A 53 8.56 3.79 3.01
N VAL A 54 8.93 4.21 4.22
CA VAL A 54 9.51 5.53 4.43
C VAL A 54 11.00 5.39 4.76
N ASP A 55 11.81 6.26 4.18
CA ASP A 55 13.22 6.32 4.48
C ASP A 55 13.52 7.23 5.68
N LYS A 56 14.81 7.39 6.00
CA LYS A 56 15.25 8.30 7.07
C LYS A 56 15.01 9.79 6.78
N SER A 57 14.86 10.17 5.52
CA SER A 57 14.58 11.55 5.11
C SER A 57 13.09 11.89 5.12
N GLY A 58 12.23 10.87 5.31
CA GLY A 58 10.78 11.02 5.30
C GLY A 58 10.16 10.86 3.91
N LEU A 59 10.95 10.44 2.91
CA LEU A 59 10.45 10.15 1.57
C LEU A 59 9.72 8.81 1.56
N ILE A 60 8.54 8.80 0.91
CA ILE A 60 7.75 7.60 0.69
C ILE A 60 8.18 6.99 -0.65
N ILE A 61 8.60 5.72 -0.61
CA ILE A 61 9.22 5.03 -1.74
C ILE A 61 8.53 3.70 -1.94
N GLU A 62 8.33 3.28 -3.20
CA GLU A 62 7.79 1.96 -3.54
C GLU A 62 8.76 0.84 -3.14
N GLN A 63 8.21 -0.25 -2.63
CA GLN A 63 8.96 -1.48 -2.40
C GLN A 63 9.21 -2.21 -3.73
N GLU A 64 10.34 -2.89 -3.86
CA GLU A 64 10.69 -3.64 -5.09
C GLU A 64 9.64 -4.71 -5.43
N GLU A 65 9.01 -5.31 -4.41
CA GLU A 65 7.92 -6.28 -4.61
C GLU A 65 6.58 -5.55 -4.78
N CYS A 66 6.06 -5.57 -6.02
CA CYS A 66 4.68 -5.21 -6.32
C CYS A 66 3.81 -6.44 -6.55
N PHE A 67 2.51 -6.30 -6.31
CA PHE A 67 1.52 -7.36 -6.54
C PHE A 67 0.68 -7.02 -7.76
N VAL A 68 0.75 -7.89 -8.78
CA VAL A 68 0.07 -7.68 -10.06
C VAL A 68 -1.11 -8.63 -10.17
N TYR A 69 -2.25 -8.10 -10.60
CA TYR A 69 -3.50 -8.83 -10.80
C TYR A 69 -4.09 -8.51 -12.17
N GLU A 70 -4.88 -9.44 -12.69
CA GLU A 70 -5.76 -9.19 -13.83
C GLU A 70 -6.91 -8.28 -13.41
N TYR A 71 -7.25 -7.31 -14.25
CA TYR A 71 -8.37 -6.38 -14.06
C TYR A 71 -9.47 -6.68 -15.08
N PRO A 72 -10.76 -6.79 -14.68
CA PRO A 72 -11.30 -6.41 -13.38
C PRO A 72 -11.09 -7.47 -12.29
N VAL A 73 -10.73 -7.01 -11.09
CA VAL A 73 -10.64 -7.84 -9.88
C VAL A 73 -11.91 -7.68 -9.04
N ASN A 74 -12.30 -8.71 -8.30
CA ASN A 74 -13.40 -8.60 -7.34
C ASN A 74 -13.07 -7.60 -6.22
N SER A 75 -14.05 -6.79 -5.80
CA SER A 75 -13.93 -5.77 -4.74
C SER A 75 -13.44 -6.34 -3.40
N THR A 76 -13.98 -7.47 -2.96
CA THR A 76 -13.52 -8.14 -1.73
C THR A 76 -12.05 -8.52 -1.86
N LYS A 77 -11.65 -9.09 -3.00
CA LYS A 77 -10.26 -9.48 -3.25
C LYS A 77 -9.33 -8.27 -3.27
N LEU A 78 -9.71 -7.18 -3.93
CA LEU A 78 -8.95 -5.93 -3.93
C LEU A 78 -8.78 -5.37 -2.52
N GLY A 79 -9.84 -5.36 -1.71
CA GLY A 79 -9.77 -4.87 -0.34
C GLY A 79 -8.90 -5.72 0.57
N GLU A 80 -8.94 -7.05 0.42
CA GLU A 80 -8.04 -7.97 1.14
C GLU A 80 -6.58 -7.71 0.77
N GLU A 81 -6.28 -7.58 -0.52
CA GLU A 81 -4.92 -7.34 -1.00
C GLU A 81 -4.40 -5.96 -0.63
N LEU A 82 -5.24 -4.92 -0.72
CA LEU A 82 -4.92 -3.59 -0.19
C LEU A 82 -4.54 -3.68 1.28
N PHE A 83 -5.38 -4.32 2.10
CA PHE A 83 -5.16 -4.40 3.54
C PHE A 83 -3.89 -5.17 3.89
N ARG A 84 -3.59 -6.23 3.14
CA ARG A 84 -2.33 -6.96 3.25
C ARG A 84 -1.15 -6.07 2.88
N CYS A 85 -1.19 -5.43 1.71
CA CYS A 85 -0.09 -4.64 1.16
C CYS A 85 0.21 -3.39 2.00
N ILE A 86 -0.81 -2.67 2.47
CA ILE A 86 -0.59 -1.49 3.32
C ILE A 86 0.05 -1.87 4.67
N ASN A 87 -0.17 -3.10 5.13
CA ASN A 87 0.49 -3.62 6.33
C ASN A 87 1.92 -4.11 6.10
N LEU A 88 2.38 -4.22 4.85
CA LEU A 88 3.79 -4.39 4.53
C LEU A 88 4.59 -3.09 4.67
N PHE A 89 3.96 -1.96 4.97
CA PHE A 89 4.66 -0.69 5.14
C PHE A 89 5.66 -0.75 6.31
N TYR A 90 6.89 -0.31 6.06
CA TYR A 90 7.95 -0.27 7.06
C TYR A 90 8.81 1.00 6.94
N TYR A 91 9.72 1.19 7.91
CA TYR A 91 10.75 2.22 7.86
C TYR A 91 12.09 1.58 7.47
N LYS A 92 12.80 2.17 6.52
CA LYS A 92 14.10 1.69 6.03
C LYS A 92 15.17 2.74 6.24
N ASP A 93 16.18 2.42 7.07
CA ASP A 93 17.32 3.32 7.30
C ASP A 93 18.38 3.14 6.21
N GLU A 94 18.06 3.60 5.00
CA GLU A 94 18.99 3.59 3.87
C GLU A 94 19.20 4.99 3.32
N ASN A 95 20.43 5.30 2.93
CA ASN A 95 20.76 6.49 2.13
C ASN A 95 20.35 6.19 0.68
N ILE A 96 19.08 6.38 0.38
CA ILE A 96 18.58 6.14 -0.97
C ILE A 96 19.00 7.35 -1.81
N ARG A 97 19.80 7.10 -2.85
CA ARG A 97 20.00 8.09 -3.91
C ARG A 97 18.65 8.33 -4.56
N ILE A 98 18.35 9.58 -4.92
CA ILE A 98 17.13 9.96 -5.64
C ILE A 98 16.88 8.94 -6.77
N GLU A 99 15.91 8.05 -6.57
CA GLU A 99 15.53 7.06 -7.56
C GLU A 99 14.93 7.81 -8.74
N LYS A 100 15.33 7.42 -9.96
CA LYS A 100 14.69 7.98 -11.14
C LYS A 100 13.31 7.36 -11.27
N ASP A 101 12.37 8.09 -11.85
CA ASP A 101 11.04 7.53 -12.14
C ASP A 101 11.13 6.21 -12.92
N SER A 102 12.13 6.06 -13.81
CA SER A 102 12.39 4.83 -14.57
C SER A 102 12.67 3.59 -13.72
N ASP A 103 13.02 3.79 -12.45
CA ASP A 103 13.38 2.72 -11.53
C ASP A 103 12.18 2.26 -10.68
N TRP A 104 11.03 2.94 -10.80
CA TRP A 104 9.81 2.62 -10.05
C TRP A 104 9.39 1.16 -10.27
N PRO A 105 9.28 0.37 -9.19
CA PRO A 105 8.81 -1.01 -9.25
C PRO A 105 7.50 -1.16 -10.03
N ALA A 106 6.49 -0.31 -9.79
CA ALA A 106 5.23 -0.38 -10.53
C ALA A 106 5.41 -0.17 -12.05
N PHE A 107 6.32 0.73 -12.45
CA PHE A 107 6.64 0.94 -13.86
C PHE A 107 7.29 -0.31 -14.48
N LYS A 108 8.25 -0.94 -13.80
CA LYS A 108 8.85 -2.21 -14.26
C LYS A 108 7.79 -3.30 -14.46
N HIS A 109 6.85 -3.42 -13.52
CA HIS A 109 5.77 -4.40 -13.56
C HIS A 109 4.73 -4.12 -14.66
N SER A 110 4.51 -2.85 -15.01
CA SER A 110 3.57 -2.44 -16.07
C SER A 110 3.94 -2.90 -17.47
N LYS A 111 5.23 -3.20 -17.69
CA LYS A 111 5.82 -3.51 -19.01
C LYS A 111 5.64 -2.39 -20.05
N CYS A 112 5.28 -1.17 -19.64
CA CYS A 112 5.25 -0.02 -20.52
C CYS A 112 6.67 0.33 -20.99
N LYS A 113 6.81 0.73 -22.26
CA LYS A 113 8.13 1.07 -22.83
C LYS A 113 8.70 2.39 -22.29
N THR A 114 7.84 3.29 -21.85
CA THR A 114 8.21 4.62 -21.37
C THR A 114 7.36 5.01 -20.18
N MET A 115 7.93 5.83 -19.28
CA MET A 115 7.21 6.41 -18.15
C MET A 115 5.98 7.20 -18.61
N LYS A 116 6.08 7.92 -19.73
CA LYS A 116 4.95 8.65 -20.32
C LYS A 116 3.80 7.71 -20.69
N ALA A 117 4.09 6.55 -21.29
CA ALA A 117 3.07 5.56 -21.59
C ALA A 117 2.43 5.01 -20.30
N PHE A 118 3.25 4.69 -19.29
CA PHE A 118 2.74 4.22 -17.99
C PHE A 118 1.79 5.22 -17.33
N MET A 119 2.19 6.49 -17.23
CA MET A 119 1.36 7.54 -16.62
C MET A 119 0.09 7.88 -17.41
N ASN A 120 0.04 7.54 -18.70
CA ASN A 120 -1.15 7.73 -19.54
C ASN A 120 -2.07 6.51 -19.51
N GLU A 121 -1.50 5.30 -19.43
CA GLU A 121 -2.25 4.04 -19.50
C GLU A 121 -2.80 3.61 -18.14
N TYR A 122 -2.22 4.09 -17.03
CA TYR A 122 -2.62 3.75 -15.67
C TYR A 122 -3.14 4.97 -14.91
N ILE A 123 -4.24 4.78 -14.18
CA ILE A 123 -4.69 5.72 -13.15
C ILE A 123 -4.06 5.30 -11.82
N LEU A 124 -3.37 6.25 -11.19
CA LEU A 124 -2.84 6.10 -9.83
C LEU A 124 -3.91 6.46 -8.80
N ILE A 125 -4.13 5.56 -7.86
CA ILE A 125 -4.86 5.79 -6.62
C ILE A 125 -3.89 5.61 -5.45
N SER A 126 -3.60 6.70 -4.75
CA SER A 126 -2.81 6.67 -3.52
C SER A 126 -3.72 6.34 -2.34
N VAL A 127 -3.35 5.35 -1.54
CA VAL A 127 -4.05 5.01 -0.31
C VAL A 127 -3.10 5.20 0.87
N SER A 128 -3.45 6.09 1.79
CA SER A 128 -2.63 6.41 2.95
C SER A 128 -3.46 6.49 4.21
N SER A 129 -2.85 6.25 5.37
CA SER A 129 -3.51 6.57 6.63
C SER A 129 -3.40 8.05 6.98
N THR A 130 -4.44 8.60 7.60
CA THR A 130 -4.48 10.01 8.02
C THR A 130 -3.83 10.24 9.39
N ASN A 131 -3.53 9.20 10.15
CA ASN A 131 -2.90 9.31 11.46
C ASN A 131 -2.12 8.05 11.85
N ASP A 132 -1.32 8.20 12.90
CA ASP A 132 -0.44 7.14 13.44
C ASP A 132 -1.22 5.96 13.99
N GLY A 133 -2.47 6.18 14.40
CA GLY A 133 -3.39 5.14 14.83
C GLY A 133 -3.79 4.20 13.69
N ASN A 134 -3.58 4.62 12.43
CA ASN A 134 -3.92 3.83 11.26
C ASN A 134 -5.40 3.36 11.26
N ILE A 135 -6.29 4.26 11.70
CA ILE A 135 -7.74 4.01 11.89
C ILE A 135 -8.58 4.51 10.70
N ILE A 136 -8.05 5.48 9.95
CA ILE A 136 -8.72 6.08 8.80
C ILE A 136 -7.76 5.99 7.62
N LEU A 137 -8.30 5.50 6.50
CA LEU A 137 -7.63 5.50 5.21
C LEU A 137 -8.20 6.59 4.34
N LYS A 138 -7.32 7.34 3.70
CA LYS A 138 -7.59 8.30 2.64
C LYS A 138 -7.19 7.65 1.31
N MET A 139 -8.08 7.70 0.34
CA MET A 139 -7.89 7.26 -1.03
C MET A 139 -7.94 8.50 -1.91
N GLU A 140 -6.90 8.71 -2.70
CA GLU A 140 -6.72 9.89 -3.53
C GLU A 140 -6.44 9.44 -4.96
N GLY A 141 -7.20 9.97 -5.92
CA GLY A 141 -7.00 9.69 -7.35
C GLY A 141 -6.96 10.99 -8.16
N HIS A 142 -6.20 10.97 -9.24
CA HIS A 142 -6.09 12.07 -10.20
C HIS A 142 -6.65 11.65 -11.56
N PRO A 143 -7.66 12.35 -12.11
CA PRO A 143 -8.25 12.02 -13.40
C PRO A 143 -7.25 11.96 -14.56
N TYR A 144 -6.27 12.85 -14.57
CA TYR A 144 -5.18 12.88 -15.55
C TYR A 144 -3.94 13.52 -14.92
N LYS A 145 -2.79 13.33 -15.57
CA LYS A 145 -1.52 13.92 -15.14
C LYS A 145 -1.65 15.46 -15.09
N ASP A 146 -1.25 16.05 -13.97
CA ASP A 146 -1.31 17.50 -13.72
C ASP A 146 -2.75 18.07 -13.61
N SER A 147 -3.75 17.21 -13.33
CA SER A 147 -5.12 17.65 -13.03
C SER A 147 -5.16 18.57 -11.81
N LEU A 148 -5.80 19.73 -11.96
CA LEU A 148 -6.12 20.63 -10.83
C LEU A 148 -7.14 20.02 -9.86
N LEU A 149 -7.93 19.06 -10.33
CA LEU A 149 -8.92 18.36 -9.52
C LEU A 149 -8.35 17.04 -9.00
N THR A 150 -8.63 16.79 -7.73
CA THR A 150 -8.26 15.56 -7.04
C THR A 150 -9.50 14.93 -6.44
N ILE A 151 -9.68 13.63 -6.66
CA ILE A 151 -10.80 12.86 -6.10
C ILE A 151 -10.33 12.25 -4.79
N ASN A 152 -11.05 12.55 -3.72
CA ASN A 152 -10.72 12.09 -2.39
C ASN A 152 -11.86 11.27 -1.80
N SER A 153 -11.51 10.18 -1.15
CA SER A 153 -12.43 9.44 -0.30
C SER A 153 -11.76 8.97 0.98
N THR A 154 -12.51 8.95 2.07
CA THR A 154 -12.01 8.48 3.37
C THR A 154 -12.91 7.39 3.91
N ILE A 155 -12.31 6.38 4.51
CA ILE A 155 -13.02 5.27 5.13
C ILE A 155 -12.34 4.89 6.44
N SER A 156 -13.14 4.61 7.47
CA SER A 156 -12.62 4.05 8.71
C SER A 156 -12.15 2.61 8.46
N CYS A 157 -10.88 2.33 8.70
CA CYS A 157 -10.33 0.99 8.63
C CYS A 157 -9.18 0.90 9.63
N TYR A 158 -9.36 0.12 10.69
CA TYR A 158 -8.31 -0.13 11.67
C TYR A 158 -7.33 -1.18 11.14
N LEU A 159 -6.12 -0.74 10.77
CA LEU A 159 -5.10 -1.63 10.20
C LEU A 159 -4.46 -2.59 11.22
N GLY A 160 -4.66 -2.38 12.52
CA GLY A 160 -4.12 -3.25 13.58
C GLY A 160 -4.98 -4.47 13.94
N GLY A 161 -6.09 -4.71 13.23
CA GLY A 161 -7.03 -5.79 13.51
C GLY A 161 -7.16 -6.80 12.37
N THR A 162 -8.14 -7.69 12.49
CA THR A 162 -8.54 -8.60 11.41
C THR A 162 -9.53 -7.91 10.47
N LEU A 163 -9.31 -8.02 9.17
CA LEU A 163 -10.25 -7.50 8.17
C LEU A 163 -11.41 -8.49 7.98
N SER A 164 -12.64 -8.03 8.19
CA SER A 164 -13.82 -8.82 7.85
C SER A 164 -14.10 -8.77 6.35
N LYS A 165 -14.72 -9.82 5.80
CA LYS A 165 -15.10 -9.88 4.37
C LYS A 165 -15.92 -8.66 3.93
N LYS A 166 -16.90 -8.24 4.73
CA LYS A 166 -17.72 -7.05 4.46
C LYS A 166 -16.86 -5.78 4.36
N ARG A 167 -15.86 -5.64 5.23
CA ARG A 167 -14.98 -4.47 5.24
C ARG A 167 -13.99 -4.49 4.08
N ALA A 168 -13.50 -5.68 3.71
CA ALA A 168 -12.71 -5.85 2.50
C ALA A 168 -13.49 -5.42 1.26
N ASP A 169 -14.73 -5.89 1.13
CA ASP A 169 -15.61 -5.48 0.03
C ASP A 169 -15.82 -3.97 -0.02
N GLU A 170 -16.09 -3.34 1.12
CA GLU A 170 -16.25 -1.89 1.24
C GLU A 170 -14.99 -1.11 0.82
N LEU A 171 -13.80 -1.60 1.17
CA LEU A 171 -12.52 -1.02 0.78
C LEU A 171 -12.30 -1.08 -0.74
N GLY A 172 -12.46 -2.26 -1.33
CA GLY A 172 -12.26 -2.43 -2.77
C GLY A 172 -13.29 -1.65 -3.58
N ASN A 173 -14.56 -1.66 -3.17
CA ASN A 173 -15.60 -0.85 -3.79
C ASN A 173 -15.26 0.65 -3.73
N ARG A 174 -14.66 1.11 -2.63
CA ARG A 174 -14.27 2.52 -2.51
C ARG A 174 -13.15 2.91 -3.48
N ILE A 175 -12.17 2.04 -3.67
CA ILE A 175 -11.11 2.24 -4.66
C ILE A 175 -11.73 2.32 -6.07
N PHE A 176 -12.65 1.41 -6.40
CA PHE A 176 -13.33 1.46 -7.69
C PHE A 176 -14.15 2.74 -7.89
N LEU A 177 -14.85 3.23 -6.87
CA LEU A 177 -15.56 4.51 -6.98
C LEU A 177 -14.61 5.69 -7.28
N VAL A 178 -13.42 5.71 -6.67
CA VAL A 178 -12.39 6.72 -6.97
C VAL A 178 -11.87 6.55 -8.39
N TYR A 179 -11.59 5.32 -8.81
CA TYR A 179 -11.14 4.98 -10.16
C TYR A 179 -12.15 5.41 -11.23
N GLU A 180 -13.41 5.01 -11.10
CA GLU A 180 -14.49 5.34 -12.04
C GLU A 180 -14.70 6.86 -12.12
N ALA A 181 -14.63 7.56 -10.99
CA ALA A 181 -14.73 9.01 -10.98
C ALA A 181 -13.54 9.67 -11.71
N CYS A 182 -12.33 9.09 -11.63
CA CYS A 182 -11.16 9.55 -12.39
C CYS A 182 -11.35 9.32 -13.91
N LEU A 183 -11.88 8.16 -14.30
CA LEU A 183 -12.19 7.83 -15.70
C LEU A 183 -13.22 8.76 -16.32
N SER A 184 -14.28 9.10 -15.58
CA SER A 184 -15.41 9.91 -16.08
C SER A 184 -15.03 11.30 -16.60
N LYS A 185 -13.84 11.78 -16.25
CA LYS A 185 -13.30 13.09 -16.64
C LYS A 185 -12.23 13.02 -17.74
N GLN A 186 -11.83 11.84 -18.19
CA GLN A 186 -10.93 11.68 -19.35
C GLN A 186 -11.67 11.80 -20.69
N PHE A 187 -13.00 11.78 -20.71
CA PHE A 187 -13.83 11.75 -21.92
C PHE A 187 -14.63 13.05 -22.19
N SER A 188 -14.28 14.16 -21.55
CA SER A 188 -14.91 15.48 -21.80
C SER A 188 -14.00 16.41 -22.58
#